data_AF-W5MXS1-F1
#
_entry.id   AF-W5MXS1-F1
#
_cell.length_a   1.000
_cell.length_b   1.000
_cell.length_c   1.000
_cell.angle_alpha   90.00
_cell.angle_beta   90.00
_cell.angle_gamma   90.00
#
_symmetry.space_group_name_H-M   'P 1'
#
loop_
_entity.id
_entity.type
_entity.pdbx_description
1 polymer ?
#
loop_
_entity_poly.entity_id
_entity_poly.type
_entity_poly.pdbx_seq_one_letter_code
_entity_poly.pdbx_strand_id
1 'polypeptide(L)'
;ESIQLWLSLFLHFTLPSPSPLPDSGAWDVLCSGHHSNRVRGCDKFGCGHFNSKRGSHVHKAVDIVCDDYTVVHAPFTGMLRGRVQPHGDSSTNDDGVELSNSVHCVKIFNIRPSRYKGFVSKGESLGYVLPMQEKYSGITSHLHLQMCDKSDPTPYI
;
A
#
# COMPACT_ATOMS: atom_id res chain seq x y z
N GLU A 1 -63.46 28.68 -1.56
CA GLU A 1 -62.12 29.27 -1.80
C GLU A 1 -61.47 29.45 -0.43
N SER A 2 -60.27 28.99 -0.06
CA SER A 2 -59.21 28.20 -0.66
C SER A 2 -58.40 27.66 0.54
N ILE A 3 -58.29 26.34 0.70
CA ILE A 3 -57.07 25.52 0.59
C ILE A 3 -56.03 25.72 1.72
N GLN A 4 -55.92 24.64 2.49
CA GLN A 4 -54.89 24.22 3.45
C GLN A 4 -53.44 24.49 3.00
N LEU A 5 -52.62 25.06 3.88
CA LEU A 5 -51.15 25.09 3.75
C LEU A 5 -50.54 23.96 4.60
N TRP A 6 -49.98 22.97 3.92
CA TRP A 6 -49.18 21.90 4.50
C TRP A 6 -47.68 22.25 4.48
N LEU A 7 -46.99 21.80 5.54
CA LEU A 7 -45.55 21.87 5.73
C LEU A 7 -44.77 21.27 4.55
N SER A 8 -43.58 21.80 4.28
CA SER A 8 -42.50 21.04 3.62
C SER A 8 -41.16 21.40 4.25
N LEU A 9 -40.74 20.54 5.17
CA LEU A 9 -39.40 20.49 5.74
C LEU A 9 -38.49 19.84 4.70
N PHE A 10 -37.62 20.60 4.04
CA PHE A 10 -36.63 20.08 3.12
C PHE A 10 -35.53 19.34 3.89
N LEU A 11 -35.67 18.01 4.03
CA LEU A 11 -34.53 17.14 4.33
C LEU A 11 -33.56 17.19 3.14
N HIS A 12 -32.40 17.82 3.36
CA HIS A 12 -31.26 17.70 2.47
C HIS A 12 -30.68 16.28 2.63
N PHE A 13 -31.21 15.32 1.86
CA PHE A 13 -30.49 14.09 1.57
C PHE A 13 -29.31 14.46 0.68
N THR A 14 -28.13 14.67 1.27
CA THR A 14 -26.88 14.61 0.52
C THR A 14 -26.72 13.18 0.02
N LEU A 15 -27.01 12.97 -1.27
CA LEU A 15 -26.72 11.71 -1.95
C LEU A 15 -25.23 11.37 -1.73
N PRO A 16 -24.88 10.12 -1.38
CA PRO A 16 -23.48 9.72 -1.39
C PRO A 16 -22.95 9.92 -2.81
N SER A 17 -21.85 10.65 -2.92
CA SER A 17 -21.16 10.90 -4.19
C SER A 17 -20.92 9.58 -4.93
N PRO A 18 -21.14 9.51 -6.24
CA PRO A 18 -20.85 8.31 -7.01
C PRO A 18 -19.38 7.94 -6.83
N SER A 19 -19.15 6.66 -6.56
CA SER A 19 -17.85 6.02 -6.36
C SER A 19 -16.84 6.48 -7.42
N PRO A 20 -15.59 6.81 -7.06
CA PRO A 20 -14.58 7.09 -8.06
C PRO A 20 -14.39 5.84 -8.94
N LEU A 21 -14.26 6.08 -10.25
CA LEU A 21 -13.96 5.10 -11.29
C LEU A 21 -12.84 4.14 -10.86
N PRO A 22 -12.76 2.91 -11.40
CA PRO A 22 -11.66 2.00 -11.09
C PRO A 22 -10.34 2.72 -11.37
N ASP A 23 -9.50 2.85 -10.34
CA ASP A 23 -8.12 3.37 -10.42
C ASP A 23 -7.32 2.44 -11.36
N SER A 24 -7.40 2.71 -12.66
CA SER A 24 -6.60 2.12 -13.73
C SER A 24 -5.28 2.86 -13.93
N GLY A 25 -4.96 3.83 -13.05
CA GLY A 25 -3.75 4.63 -13.11
C GLY A 25 -2.66 4.10 -12.18
N ALA A 26 -1.51 4.78 -12.21
CA ALA A 26 -0.46 4.57 -11.23
C ALA A 26 -1.01 4.75 -9.81
N TRP A 27 -0.50 3.94 -8.88
CA TRP A 27 -0.79 4.03 -7.46
C TRP A 27 -0.30 5.35 -6.88
N ASP A 28 -0.97 5.79 -5.81
CA ASP A 28 -0.54 6.98 -5.09
C ASP A 28 0.84 6.79 -4.47
N VAL A 29 1.50 7.90 -4.13
CA VAL A 29 2.83 7.86 -3.52
C VAL A 29 2.75 7.23 -2.14
N LEU A 30 3.43 6.09 -1.95
CA LEU A 30 3.36 5.35 -0.70
C LEU A 30 4.10 6.06 0.43
N CYS A 31 5.26 6.66 0.16
CA CYS A 31 6.18 7.07 1.23
C CYS A 31 6.20 8.59 1.39
N SER A 32 5.96 9.03 2.63
CA SER A 32 5.91 10.46 2.97
C SER A 32 7.23 11.16 2.61
N GLY A 33 7.13 12.37 2.07
CA GLY A 33 8.29 13.15 1.62
C GLY A 33 8.81 12.77 0.24
N HIS A 34 8.29 11.70 -0.39
CA HIS A 34 8.60 11.37 -1.77
C HIS A 34 7.61 12.02 -2.74
N HIS A 35 8.04 12.28 -3.97
CA HIS A 35 7.19 12.83 -5.04
C HIS A 35 6.71 11.76 -6.04
N SER A 36 7.29 10.55 -6.00
CA SER A 36 6.93 9.41 -6.84
C SER A 36 7.40 8.10 -6.22
N ASN A 37 6.81 6.98 -6.66
CA ASN A 37 7.23 5.65 -6.24
C ASN A 37 8.48 5.23 -7.04
N ARG A 38 9.66 5.46 -6.47
CA ARG A 38 10.93 5.09 -7.11
C ARG A 38 11.27 3.64 -6.81
N VAL A 39 11.47 2.84 -7.86
CA VAL A 39 11.99 1.47 -7.71
C VAL A 39 13.45 1.50 -7.25
N ARG A 40 13.77 0.69 -6.24
CA ARG A 40 15.12 0.47 -5.75
C ARG A 40 15.97 -0.18 -6.85
N GLY A 41 17.15 0.40 -7.10
CA GLY A 41 18.16 -0.15 -7.99
C GLY A 41 18.85 -1.39 -7.39
N CYS A 42 20.16 -1.52 -7.63
CA CYS A 42 20.96 -2.60 -7.06
C CYS A 42 21.93 -2.08 -6.00
N ASP A 43 22.07 -2.83 -4.92
CA ASP A 43 23.12 -2.66 -3.92
C ASP A 43 23.72 -4.03 -3.55
N LYS A 44 24.58 -4.09 -2.52
CA LYS A 44 25.26 -5.33 -2.11
C LYS A 44 24.30 -6.46 -1.67
N PHE A 45 23.03 -6.14 -1.40
CA PHE A 45 22.00 -7.12 -1.02
C PHE A 45 21.11 -7.56 -2.19
N GLY A 46 21.36 -7.05 -3.41
CA GLY A 46 20.62 -7.38 -4.62
C GLY A 46 19.86 -6.21 -5.22
N CYS A 47 18.96 -6.50 -6.15
CA CYS A 47 18.24 -5.50 -6.95
C CYS A 47 16.74 -5.47 -6.66
N GLY A 48 16.13 -4.29 -6.66
CA GLY A 48 14.72 -4.09 -6.29
C GLY A 48 13.69 -4.37 -7.38
N HIS A 49 14.09 -4.59 -8.63
CA HIS A 49 13.17 -4.78 -9.75
C HIS A 49 12.46 -6.14 -9.72
N PHE A 50 11.29 -6.22 -10.34
CA PHE A 50 10.57 -7.47 -10.58
C PHE A 50 11.44 -8.46 -11.37
N ASN A 51 11.35 -9.75 -11.02
CA ASN A 51 12.15 -10.85 -11.55
C ASN A 51 13.68 -10.71 -11.38
N SER A 52 14.17 -9.77 -10.55
CA SER A 52 15.58 -9.73 -10.17
C SER A 52 16.02 -11.07 -9.54
N LYS A 53 17.23 -11.53 -9.84
CA LYS A 53 17.76 -12.78 -9.28
C LYS A 53 17.97 -12.67 -7.76
N ARG A 54 17.68 -13.75 -7.03
CA ARG A 54 17.87 -13.93 -5.58
C ARG A 54 18.40 -15.34 -5.35
N GLY A 55 19.67 -15.58 -5.70
CA GLY A 55 20.26 -16.93 -5.67
C GLY A 55 19.50 -17.88 -6.59
N SER A 56 18.87 -18.91 -6.02
CA SER A 56 18.02 -19.90 -6.72
C SER A 56 16.59 -19.41 -7.02
N HIS A 57 16.20 -18.25 -6.50
CA HIS A 57 14.84 -17.71 -6.63
C HIS A 57 14.81 -16.41 -7.42
N VAL A 58 13.61 -15.98 -7.79
CA VAL A 58 13.35 -14.71 -8.46
C VAL A 58 12.51 -13.79 -7.58
N HIS A 59 12.80 -12.50 -7.65
CA HIS A 59 12.10 -11.47 -6.90
C HIS A 59 10.71 -11.22 -7.49
N LYS A 60 9.66 -11.80 -6.89
CA LYS A 60 8.26 -11.64 -7.34
C LYS A 60 7.58 -10.41 -6.75
N ALA A 61 8.30 -9.30 -6.74
CA ALA A 61 7.90 -8.05 -6.13
C ALA A 61 8.72 -6.91 -6.70
N VAL A 62 8.34 -5.68 -6.34
CA VAL A 62 9.13 -4.48 -6.56
C VAL A 62 9.43 -3.85 -5.20
N ASP A 63 10.71 -3.49 -5.01
CA ASP A 63 11.15 -2.76 -3.83
C ASP A 63 11.01 -1.24 -4.11
N ILE A 64 10.15 -0.54 -3.39
CA ILE A 64 9.97 0.92 -3.49
C ILE A 64 10.84 1.61 -2.46
N VAL A 65 11.73 2.49 -2.91
CA VAL A 65 12.64 3.22 -2.03
C VAL A 65 11.83 4.06 -1.06
N CYS A 66 12.07 3.86 0.24
CA CYS A 66 11.43 4.56 1.35
C CYS A 66 12.39 4.59 2.53
N ASP A 67 12.54 5.74 3.17
CA ASP A 67 13.45 5.87 4.31
C ASP A 67 12.88 5.17 5.55
N ASP A 68 13.77 4.63 6.39
CA ASP A 68 13.40 3.97 7.65
C ASP A 68 12.50 4.89 8.50
N TYR A 69 11.50 4.30 9.17
CA TYR A 69 10.49 4.98 9.99
C TYR A 69 9.58 5.99 9.27
N THR A 70 9.69 6.16 7.96
CA THR A 70 8.82 7.06 7.19
C THR A 70 7.38 6.55 7.21
N VAL A 71 6.43 7.47 7.26
CA VAL A 71 5.00 7.14 7.19
C VAL A 71 4.64 6.64 5.80
N VAL A 72 3.95 5.49 5.77
CA VAL A 72 3.44 4.86 4.56
C VAL A 72 1.95 5.13 4.42
N HIS A 73 1.52 5.49 3.21
CA HIS A 73 0.13 5.75 2.84
C HIS A 73 -0.43 4.64 1.95
N ALA A 74 -1.76 4.52 1.94
CA ALA A 74 -2.45 3.55 1.13
C ALA A 74 -2.36 3.91 -0.36
N PRO A 75 -1.79 3.05 -1.23
CA PRO A 75 -1.65 3.34 -2.66
C PRO A 75 -3.00 3.46 -3.39
N PHE A 76 -4.04 2.82 -2.85
CA PHE A 76 -5.41 2.85 -3.36
C PHE A 76 -6.41 2.59 -2.24
N THR A 77 -7.67 2.94 -2.48
CA THR A 77 -8.78 2.67 -1.56
C THR A 77 -9.13 1.18 -1.54
N GLY A 78 -9.25 0.58 -0.36
CA GLY A 78 -9.52 -0.84 -0.24
C GLY A 78 -9.70 -1.34 1.20
N MET A 79 -9.58 -2.65 1.36
CA MET A 79 -9.72 -3.34 2.63
C MET A 79 -8.38 -3.96 3.03
N LEU A 80 -7.94 -3.68 4.26
CA LEU A 80 -6.85 -4.43 4.89
C LEU A 80 -7.39 -5.81 5.26
N ARG A 81 -6.76 -6.87 4.73
CA ARG A 81 -7.22 -8.26 4.87
C ARG A 81 -6.54 -9.03 5.99
N GLY A 82 -5.41 -8.53 6.49
CA GLY A 82 -4.70 -9.13 7.61
C GLY A 82 -3.21 -8.91 7.53
N ARG A 83 -2.52 -9.34 8.59
CA ARG A 83 -1.07 -9.39 8.64
C ARG A 83 -0.54 -10.40 7.63
N VAL A 84 0.50 -10.02 6.91
CA VAL A 84 1.29 -10.91 6.06
C VAL A 84 2.75 -10.81 6.46
N GLN A 85 3.45 -11.93 6.44
CA GLN A 85 4.85 -12.02 6.87
C GLN A 85 5.69 -12.64 5.75
N PRO A 86 6.72 -11.96 5.24
CA PRO A 86 7.60 -12.49 4.19
C PRO A 86 8.24 -13.84 4.53
N HIS A 87 8.76 -13.97 5.74
CA HIS A 87 9.52 -15.14 6.21
C HIS A 87 8.71 -16.03 7.15
N GLY A 88 7.67 -15.48 7.79
CA GLY A 88 6.87 -16.18 8.80
C GLY A 88 7.66 -16.48 10.07
N ASP A 89 8.77 -15.76 10.28
CA ASP A 89 9.71 -16.02 11.38
C ASP A 89 9.40 -15.20 12.63
N SER A 90 8.34 -14.37 12.58
CA SER A 90 7.89 -13.50 13.67
C SER A 90 8.93 -12.50 14.18
N SER A 91 10.04 -12.32 13.46
CA SER A 91 11.03 -11.31 13.80
C SER A 91 10.43 -9.90 13.70
N THR A 92 10.99 -8.96 14.46
CA THR A 92 10.50 -7.56 14.49
C THR A 92 10.53 -6.86 13.13
N ASN A 93 11.31 -7.41 12.20
CA ASN A 93 11.53 -6.92 10.84
C ASN A 93 10.79 -7.75 9.78
N ASP A 94 9.90 -8.65 10.18
CA ASP A 94 9.09 -9.53 9.32
C ASP A 94 7.59 -9.22 9.49
N ASP A 95 7.19 -8.08 8.92
CA ASP A 95 5.84 -7.55 9.08
C ASP A 95 5.32 -6.89 7.79
N GLY A 96 3.99 -6.86 7.69
CA GLY A 96 3.30 -6.41 6.50
C GLY A 96 1.79 -6.55 6.60
N VAL A 97 1.11 -6.01 5.59
CA VAL A 97 -0.35 -6.05 5.47
C VAL A 97 -0.77 -6.36 4.04
N GLU A 98 -1.84 -7.13 3.89
CA GLU A 98 -2.51 -7.30 2.62
C GLU A 98 -3.59 -6.23 2.46
N LEU A 99 -3.55 -5.51 1.33
CA LEU A 99 -4.55 -4.51 0.94
C LEU A 99 -5.19 -4.94 -0.38
N SER A 100 -6.52 -5.03 -0.40
CA SER A 100 -7.25 -5.41 -1.62
C SER A 100 -8.57 -4.68 -1.83
N ASN A 101 -8.94 -4.53 -3.09
CA ASN A 101 -10.27 -4.13 -3.55
C ASN A 101 -10.71 -5.05 -4.71
N SER A 102 -11.70 -4.65 -5.51
CA SER A 102 -12.18 -5.45 -6.65
C SER A 102 -11.22 -5.52 -7.84
N VAL A 103 -10.18 -4.69 -7.87
CA VAL A 103 -9.22 -4.56 -8.98
C VAL A 103 -7.82 -5.01 -8.55
N HIS A 104 -7.37 -4.53 -7.40
CA HIS A 104 -5.99 -4.72 -6.92
C HIS A 104 -5.97 -5.60 -5.67
N CYS A 105 -4.95 -6.45 -5.57
CA CYS A 105 -4.61 -7.19 -4.37
C CYS A 105 -3.09 -7.17 -4.21
N VAL A 106 -2.61 -6.54 -3.14
CA VAL A 106 -1.18 -6.35 -2.88
C VAL A 106 -0.84 -6.73 -1.45
N LYS A 107 0.37 -7.27 -1.29
CA LYS A 107 1.04 -7.44 0.00
C LYS A 107 2.10 -6.36 0.11
N ILE A 108 2.01 -5.57 1.17
CA ILE A 108 2.97 -4.51 1.50
C ILE A 108 3.79 -5.02 2.68
N PHE A 109 5.08 -5.29 2.46
CA PHE A 109 6.00 -5.73 3.50
C PHE A 109 7.04 -4.65 3.85
N ASN A 110 7.82 -4.92 4.90
CA ASN A 110 8.76 -3.97 5.53
C ASN A 110 8.04 -2.75 6.14
N ILE A 111 6.78 -2.94 6.56
CA ILE A 111 5.95 -1.93 7.21
C ILE A 111 5.48 -2.45 8.56
N ARG A 112 5.35 -1.55 9.54
CA ARG A 112 4.54 -1.75 10.75
C ARG A 112 3.20 -1.02 10.59
N PRO A 113 2.12 -1.73 10.22
CA PRO A 113 0.80 -1.12 10.13
C PRO A 113 0.27 -0.67 11.50
N SER A 114 -0.47 0.44 11.53
CA SER A 114 -1.22 0.89 12.71
C SER A 114 -2.39 -0.04 13.02
N ARG A 115 -2.96 -0.67 11.98
CA ARG A 115 -3.98 -1.71 12.04
C ARG A 115 -3.83 -2.68 10.86
N TYR A 116 -4.29 -3.91 11.04
CA TYR A 116 -4.15 -4.98 10.02
C TYR A 116 -5.45 -5.34 9.32
N LYS A 117 -6.59 -4.81 9.78
CA LYS A 117 -7.91 -5.09 9.23
C LYS A 117 -8.72 -3.80 9.15
N GLY A 118 -9.67 -3.77 8.23
CA GLY A 118 -10.61 -2.66 8.07
C GLY A 118 -10.38 -1.87 6.78
N PHE A 119 -11.35 -1.03 6.47
CA PHE A 119 -11.32 -0.19 5.27
C PHE A 119 -10.28 0.92 5.42
N VAL A 120 -9.64 1.29 4.30
CA VAL A 120 -8.72 2.42 4.18
C VAL A 120 -9.00 3.18 2.89
N SER A 121 -8.88 4.50 2.95
CA SER A 121 -8.95 5.35 1.76
C SER A 121 -7.57 5.52 1.12
N LYS A 122 -7.51 5.73 -0.20
CA LYS A 122 -6.28 6.14 -0.88
C LYS A 122 -5.65 7.34 -0.18
N GLY A 123 -4.33 7.31 0.03
CA GLY A 123 -3.59 8.34 0.76
C GLY A 123 -3.74 8.29 2.28
N GLU A 124 -4.52 7.37 2.84
CA GLU A 124 -4.63 7.20 4.30
C GLU A 124 -3.35 6.59 4.87
N SER A 125 -2.89 7.09 6.01
CA SER A 125 -1.73 6.54 6.72
C SER A 125 -1.98 5.09 7.14
N LEU A 126 -1.12 4.19 6.66
CA LEU A 126 -1.13 2.78 7.00
C LEU A 126 -0.24 2.46 8.20
N GLY A 127 0.86 3.18 8.38
CA GLY A 127 1.88 2.86 9.38
C GLY A 127 3.23 3.45 9.00
N TYR A 128 4.32 2.78 9.39
CA TYR A 128 5.68 3.25 9.13
C TYR A 128 6.61 2.14 8.64
N VAL A 129 7.64 2.51 7.88
CA VAL A 129 8.68 1.60 7.37
C VAL A 129 9.49 1.02 8.53
N LEU A 130 9.74 -0.28 8.52
CA LEU A 130 10.59 -0.95 9.51
C LEU A 130 12.06 -0.52 9.36
N PRO A 131 12.87 -0.53 10.44
CA PRO A 131 14.26 -0.05 10.37
C PRO A 131 15.19 -1.06 9.68
N MET A 132 15.28 -0.97 8.36
CA MET A 132 16.08 -1.91 7.58
C MET A 132 17.57 -1.75 7.83
N GLN A 133 18.05 -0.54 8.13
CA GLN A 133 19.49 -0.28 8.33
C GLN A 133 20.05 -1.01 9.55
N GLU A 134 19.23 -1.29 10.56
CA GLU A 134 19.65 -2.00 11.77
C GLU A 134 20.05 -3.45 11.46
N LYS A 135 19.35 -4.11 10.53
CA LYS A 135 19.61 -5.51 10.15
C LYS A 135 20.48 -5.63 8.90
N TYR A 136 20.33 -4.70 7.96
CA TYR A 136 20.94 -4.74 6.63
C TYR A 136 21.69 -3.44 6.34
N SER A 137 22.68 -3.12 7.17
CA SER A 137 23.47 -1.88 7.02
C SER A 137 24.00 -1.68 5.60
N GLY A 138 23.62 -0.56 4.97
CA GLY A 138 23.99 -0.20 3.60
C GLY A 138 23.05 -0.74 2.52
N ILE A 139 21.89 -1.30 2.89
CA ILE A 139 20.81 -1.58 1.94
C ILE A 139 20.15 -0.24 1.57
N THR A 140 19.58 -0.12 0.38
CA THR A 140 18.63 0.97 0.15
C THR A 140 17.32 0.61 0.87
N SER A 141 16.93 1.37 1.89
CA SER A 141 15.66 1.13 2.61
C SER A 141 14.46 1.20 1.67
N HIS A 142 13.50 0.29 1.86
CA HIS A 142 12.39 0.11 0.92
C HIS A 142 11.19 -0.61 1.52
N LEU A 143 10.02 -0.35 0.94
CA LEU A 143 8.87 -1.26 1.01
C LEU A 143 9.00 -2.35 -0.04
N HIS A 144 8.57 -3.57 0.28
CA HIS A 144 8.52 -4.67 -0.70
C HIS A 144 7.06 -4.90 -1.09
N LEU A 145 6.71 -4.58 -2.33
CA LEU A 145 5.36 -4.66 -2.89
C LEU A 145 5.21 -5.88 -3.78
N GLN A 146 4.32 -6.78 -3.40
CA GLN A 146 4.02 -8.00 -4.15
C GLN A 146 2.54 -8.07 -4.49
N MET A 147 2.19 -8.28 -5.76
CA MET A 147 0.82 -8.65 -6.13
C MET A 147 0.46 -10.00 -5.48
N CYS A 148 -0.78 -10.17 -5.01
CA CYS A 148 -1.19 -11.40 -4.33
C CYS A 148 -1.00 -12.66 -5.20
N ASP A 149 -1.17 -12.54 -6.51
CA ASP A 149 -0.97 -13.58 -7.51
C ASP A 149 0.50 -13.69 -8.01
N LYS A 150 1.40 -12.85 -7.49
CA LYS A 150 2.82 -12.76 -7.85
C LYS A 150 3.08 -12.28 -9.29
N SER A 151 2.10 -11.64 -9.92
CA SER A 151 2.28 -10.90 -11.18
C SER A 151 3.16 -9.66 -10.99
N ASP A 152 3.54 -9.02 -12.11
CA ASP A 152 4.40 -7.84 -12.12
C ASP A 152 3.63 -6.59 -11.63
N PRO A 153 3.99 -5.97 -10.50
CA PRO A 153 3.33 -4.75 -10.03
C PRO A 153 3.81 -3.49 -10.76
N THR A 154 4.90 -3.55 -11.55
CA THR A 154 5.53 -2.37 -12.19
C THR A 154 4.57 -1.47 -12.98
N PRO A 155 3.55 -1.97 -13.70
CA PRO A 155 2.60 -1.10 -14.41
C PRO A 155 1.79 -0.16 -13.53
N TYR A 156 1.74 -0.39 -12.21
CA TYR A 156 1.02 0.45 -11.25
C TYR A 156 1.95 1.37 -10.43
N ILE A 157 3.26 1.30 -10.62
CA ILE A 157 4.26 2.04 -9.84
C ILE A 157 4.57 3.39 -10.46
#